data_AF-A0AAN5D6P9-F1
#
_entry.id   AF-A0AAN5D6P9-F1
#
_cell.length_a   1.000
_cell.length_b   1.000
_cell.length_c   1.000
_cell.angle_alpha   90.00
_cell.angle_beta   90.00
_cell.angle_gamma   90.00
#
_symmetry.space_group_name_H-M   'P 1'
#
loop_
_entity.id
_entity.type
_entity.pdbx_description
1 polymer ?
#
loop_
_entity_poly.entity_id
_entity_poly.type
_entity_poly.pdbx_seq_one_letter_code
_entity_poly.pdbx_strand_id
1 'polypeptide(L)'
;MMTTDPIPCFRCGLHGGSPPFGSLPMDLHTIASLNRSLAHSLNSSRGDSGCTSLELEAVAAIHELSFAVESICVSEMLPRTGDLLFVNVTTTEGQPYCLELTQKGWRITSIRSDCMIGDFTKLELFIKYYDSLYALLDDISPGYKQRFGERVAKKLMTMTNDDDVFSPSSFSPTFSMSPAESTESLQRLTPVPSPASSRRELRHRDTVKA
;
A
#
# COMPACT_ATOMS: atom_id res chain seq x y z
N MET A 1 35.26 -5.90 -9.85
CA MET A 1 34.31 -5.04 -9.11
C MET A 1 33.54 -4.26 -10.15
N MET A 2 32.30 -4.67 -10.44
CA MET A 2 31.47 -3.99 -11.44
C MET A 2 30.66 -2.93 -10.71
N THR A 3 31.06 -1.68 -10.87
CA THR A 3 30.31 -0.50 -10.45
C THR A 3 29.12 -0.35 -11.40
N THR A 4 27.92 -0.54 -10.87
CA THR A 4 26.65 -0.23 -11.55
C THR A 4 26.36 1.25 -11.37
N ASP A 5 26.61 2.03 -12.42
CA ASP A 5 26.22 3.43 -12.47
C ASP A 5 24.70 3.56 -12.73
N PRO A 6 23.99 4.50 -12.08
CA PRO A 6 22.56 4.72 -12.30
C PRO A 6 22.29 5.33 -13.69
N ILE A 7 21.19 4.89 -14.31
CA ILE A 7 20.74 5.32 -15.63
C ILE A 7 20.43 6.83 -15.62
N PRO A 8 21.11 7.65 -16.44
CA PRO A 8 20.89 9.09 -16.46
C PRO A 8 19.57 9.46 -17.15
N CYS A 9 18.79 10.32 -16.51
CA CYS A 9 17.59 10.93 -17.09
C CYS A 9 18.01 11.98 -18.14
N PHE A 10 17.69 11.72 -19.41
CA PHE A 10 18.06 12.58 -20.55
C PHE A 10 17.20 13.86 -20.70
N ARG A 11 16.38 14.24 -19.70
CA ARG A 11 15.39 15.33 -19.84
C ARG A 11 15.36 16.35 -18.70
N CYS A 12 16.50 16.66 -18.08
CA CYS A 12 16.63 17.82 -17.19
C CYS A 12 17.68 18.82 -17.70
N GLY A 13 17.56 19.21 -18.96
CA GLY A 13 18.21 20.40 -19.50
C GLY A 13 17.30 21.62 -19.39
N LEU A 14 17.06 22.16 -18.19
CA LEU A 14 16.57 23.54 -18.07
C LEU A 14 17.03 24.19 -16.77
N HIS A 15 17.66 25.35 -16.95
CA HIS A 15 18.20 26.23 -15.93
C HIS A 15 17.09 26.99 -15.20
N GLY A 16 17.30 27.22 -13.90
CA GLY A 16 16.90 28.44 -13.19
C GLY A 16 15.43 28.85 -13.25
N GLY A 17 14.64 28.37 -12.29
CA GLY A 17 13.32 28.92 -11.99
C GLY A 17 12.70 28.17 -10.83
N SER A 18 13.01 28.57 -9.60
CA SER A 18 12.32 28.09 -8.40
C SER A 18 10.83 28.39 -8.52
N PRO A 19 9.92 27.41 -8.32
CA PRO A 19 8.52 27.74 -8.16
C PRO A 19 8.33 28.49 -6.83
N PRO A 20 7.36 29.41 -6.73
CA PRO A 20 7.12 30.15 -5.51
C PRO A 20 6.73 29.19 -4.37
N PHE A 21 7.26 29.49 -3.19
CA PHE A 21 6.95 28.87 -1.91
C PHE A 21 5.44 28.59 -1.76
N GLY A 22 5.08 27.33 -1.46
CA GLY A 22 3.82 27.03 -0.76
C GLY A 22 2.91 25.94 -1.32
N SER A 23 3.19 25.30 -2.45
CA SER A 23 2.33 24.20 -2.91
C SER A 23 2.77 22.88 -2.30
N LEU A 24 2.02 22.41 -1.29
CA LEU A 24 1.99 21.02 -0.87
C LEU A 24 1.94 20.10 -2.12
N PRO A 25 2.62 18.95 -2.13
CA PRO A 25 2.46 17.99 -3.22
C PRO A 25 0.96 17.65 -3.34
N MET A 26 0.40 17.82 -4.54
CA MET A 26 -0.99 17.48 -4.83
C MET A 26 -1.22 16.00 -4.47
N ASP A 27 -2.26 15.74 -3.68
CA ASP A 27 -2.67 14.38 -3.31
C ASP A 27 -3.04 13.57 -4.56
N LEU A 28 -2.66 12.29 -4.63
CA LEU A 28 -2.90 11.43 -5.79
C LEU A 28 -4.39 11.36 -6.13
N HIS A 29 -5.26 11.39 -5.12
CA HIS A 29 -6.71 11.47 -5.31
C HIS A 29 -7.13 12.76 -6.04
N THR A 30 -6.45 13.88 -5.77
CA THR A 30 -6.68 15.17 -6.43
C THR A 30 -6.20 15.13 -7.89
N ILE A 31 -5.04 14.54 -8.16
CA ILE A 31 -4.52 14.39 -9.53
C ILE A 31 -5.43 13.48 -10.35
N ALA A 32 -5.81 12.34 -9.79
CA ALA A 32 -6.67 11.37 -10.44
C ALA A 32 -8.06 11.95 -10.76
N SER A 33 -8.67 12.67 -9.81
CA SER A 33 -9.95 13.34 -10.02
C SER A 33 -9.88 14.48 -11.06
N LEU A 34 -8.83 15.30 -11.02
CA LEU A 34 -8.61 16.36 -12.02
C LEU A 34 -8.42 15.78 -13.42
N ASN A 35 -7.58 14.75 -13.57
CA ASN A 35 -7.35 14.06 -14.84
C ASN A 35 -8.66 13.52 -15.44
N ARG A 36 -9.48 12.85 -14.62
CA ARG A 36 -10.78 12.31 -15.06
C ARG A 36 -11.77 13.42 -15.45
N SER A 37 -11.76 14.56 -14.75
CA SER A 37 -12.65 15.69 -15.05
C SER A 37 -12.27 16.44 -16.33
N LEU A 38 -10.97 16.62 -16.59
CA LEU A 38 -10.45 17.32 -17.77
C LEU A 38 -10.59 16.49 -19.06
N ALA A 39 -10.53 15.16 -18.94
CA ALA A 39 -10.76 14.25 -20.07
C ALA A 39 -12.17 14.39 -20.69
N HIS A 40 -13.18 14.78 -19.91
CA HIS A 40 -14.53 15.03 -20.43
C HIS A 40 -14.68 16.39 -21.15
N SER A 41 -13.75 17.34 -20.96
CA SER A 41 -13.95 18.74 -21.41
C SER A 41 -13.06 19.19 -22.56
N LEU A 42 -11.93 18.54 -22.85
CA LEU A 42 -11.08 18.92 -23.98
C LEU A 42 -10.43 17.71 -24.65
N ASN A 43 -11.01 17.29 -25.77
CA ASN A 43 -10.25 16.61 -26.81
C ASN A 43 -9.57 17.68 -27.68
N SER A 44 -8.46 18.29 -27.23
CA SER A 44 -7.52 19.02 -28.10
C SER A 44 -6.23 19.47 -27.39
N SER A 45 -5.15 18.78 -27.75
CA SER A 45 -3.86 19.32 -28.18
C SER A 45 -3.19 20.41 -27.33
N ARG A 46 -2.24 19.99 -26.48
CA ARG A 46 -1.12 20.83 -26.04
C ARG A 46 0.10 19.97 -25.67
N GLY A 47 1.04 19.90 -26.61
CA GLY A 47 2.48 19.88 -26.38
C GLY A 47 3.11 18.72 -25.60
N ASP A 48 3.61 17.73 -26.35
CA ASP A 48 4.95 17.14 -26.20
C ASP A 48 5.46 16.81 -24.79
N SER A 49 4.82 15.82 -24.18
CA SER A 49 5.53 14.77 -23.45
C SER A 49 4.86 13.49 -23.89
N GLY A 50 5.59 12.53 -24.45
CA GLY A 50 5.01 11.27 -24.96
C GLY A 50 4.31 10.40 -23.91
N CYS A 51 4.04 10.92 -22.71
CA CYS A 51 3.28 10.27 -21.65
C CYS A 51 1.83 10.78 -21.59
N THR A 52 0.87 9.87 -21.61
CA THR A 52 -0.56 10.17 -21.47
C THR A 52 -0.92 10.45 -20.00
N SER A 53 -2.09 11.04 -19.77
CA SER A 53 -2.57 11.35 -18.42
C SER A 53 -2.64 10.11 -17.52
N LEU A 54 -3.05 8.97 -18.08
CA LEU A 54 -3.12 7.70 -17.35
C LEU A 54 -1.73 7.13 -17.07
N GLU A 55 -0.76 7.33 -17.96
CA GLU A 55 0.61 6.87 -17.73
C GLU A 55 1.25 7.64 -16.58
N LEU A 56 1.00 8.95 -16.49
CA LEU A 56 1.46 9.76 -15.37
C LEU A 56 0.81 9.31 -14.06
N GLU A 57 -0.49 9.01 -14.07
CA GLU A 57 -1.21 8.49 -12.89
C GLU A 57 -0.64 7.12 -12.45
N ALA A 58 -0.41 6.21 -13.41
CA ALA A 58 0.17 4.90 -13.11
C ALA A 58 1.57 5.02 -12.51
N VAL A 59 2.44 5.85 -13.08
CA VAL A 59 3.81 6.06 -12.59
C VAL A 59 3.79 6.70 -11.19
N ALA A 60 2.93 7.69 -10.95
CA ALA A 60 2.78 8.30 -9.63
C ALA A 60 2.34 7.25 -8.59
N ALA A 61 1.33 6.44 -8.92
CA ALA A 61 0.83 5.40 -8.04
C ALA A 61 1.89 4.33 -7.74
N ILE A 62 2.64 3.88 -8.75
CA ILE A 62 3.76 2.93 -8.59
C ILE A 62 4.79 3.48 -7.62
N HIS A 63 5.24 4.71 -7.84
CA HIS A 63 6.27 5.32 -7.01
C HIS A 63 5.79 5.44 -5.55
N GLU A 64 4.57 5.91 -5.36
CA GLU A 64 4.03 6.19 -4.03
C GLU A 64 3.71 4.93 -3.23
N LEU A 65 3.25 3.87 -3.89
CA LEU A 65 2.78 2.63 -3.24
C LEU A 65 3.79 1.48 -3.26
N SER A 66 4.92 1.62 -3.96
CA SER A 66 5.99 0.61 -4.07
C SER A 66 6.44 0.02 -2.73
N PHE A 67 6.33 0.78 -1.64
CA PHE A 67 6.74 0.34 -0.31
C PHE A 67 5.76 -0.59 0.41
N ALA A 68 4.50 -0.58 -0.02
CA ALA A 68 3.37 -1.18 0.70
C ALA A 68 2.86 -2.44 0.00
N VAL A 69 3.59 -2.91 -1.01
CA VAL A 69 3.32 -4.08 -1.84
C VAL A 69 4.63 -4.85 -2.03
N GLU A 70 4.56 -6.11 -2.43
CA GLU A 70 5.77 -6.88 -2.75
C GLU A 70 6.38 -6.41 -4.07
N SER A 71 5.56 -6.19 -5.09
CA SER A 71 5.98 -5.57 -6.35
C SER A 71 4.82 -4.87 -7.05
N ILE A 72 5.14 -3.85 -7.84
CA ILE A 72 4.17 -3.14 -8.67
C ILE A 72 4.86 -2.57 -9.92
N CYS A 73 4.25 -2.78 -11.10
CA CYS A 73 4.79 -2.32 -12.37
C CYS A 73 3.71 -2.20 -13.44
N VAL A 74 3.94 -1.37 -14.47
CA VAL A 74 3.10 -1.37 -15.67
C VAL A 74 3.36 -2.67 -16.44
N SER A 75 2.31 -3.32 -16.92
CA SER A 75 2.43 -4.53 -17.75
C SER A 75 3.05 -4.18 -19.10
N GLU A 76 4.06 -4.95 -19.51
CA GLU A 76 4.67 -4.87 -20.84
C GLU A 76 4.00 -5.82 -21.85
N MET A 77 3.18 -6.74 -21.35
CA MET A 77 2.56 -7.82 -22.14
C MET A 77 1.15 -7.47 -22.63
N LEU A 78 0.51 -6.48 -22.01
CA LEU A 78 -0.88 -6.11 -22.28
C LEU A 78 -0.98 -4.77 -23.03
N PRO A 79 -2.12 -4.50 -23.71
CA PRO A 79 -2.30 -3.28 -24.48
C PRO A 79 -2.09 -2.01 -23.66
N ARG A 80 -1.35 -1.07 -24.24
CA ARG A 80 -1.03 0.23 -23.65
C ARG A 80 -1.47 1.33 -24.60
N THR A 81 -2.52 2.05 -24.23
CA THR A 81 -3.10 3.14 -25.03
C THR A 81 -3.28 4.40 -24.17
N GLY A 82 -3.73 5.50 -24.78
CA GLY A 82 -3.95 6.75 -24.03
C GLY A 82 -5.10 6.69 -23.02
N ASP A 83 -6.04 5.76 -23.20
CA ASP A 83 -7.26 5.64 -22.40
C ASP A 83 -7.36 4.34 -21.59
N LEU A 84 -6.38 3.43 -21.76
CA LEU A 84 -6.31 2.15 -21.07
C LEU A 84 -4.87 1.71 -20.85
N LEU A 85 -4.56 1.33 -19.61
CA LEU A 85 -3.28 0.75 -19.21
C LEU A 85 -3.51 -0.43 -18.29
N PHE A 86 -2.55 -1.35 -18.25
CA PHE A 86 -2.55 -2.45 -17.29
C PHE A 86 -1.36 -2.35 -16.34
N VAL A 87 -1.62 -2.59 -15.06
CA VAL A 87 -0.64 -2.55 -13.98
C VAL A 87 -0.70 -3.88 -13.24
N ASN A 88 0.45 -4.52 -13.06
CA ASN A 88 0.55 -5.69 -12.20
C ASN A 88 0.93 -5.25 -10.80
N VAL A 89 0.30 -5.86 -9.81
CA VAL A 89 0.65 -5.71 -8.40
C VAL A 89 0.71 -7.08 -7.75
N THR A 90 1.74 -7.32 -6.97
CA THR A 90 1.80 -8.44 -6.03
C THR A 90 1.71 -7.86 -4.64
N THR A 91 0.67 -8.23 -3.91
CA THR A 91 0.44 -7.72 -2.55
C THR A 91 1.50 -8.26 -1.58
N THR A 92 1.58 -7.70 -0.37
CA THR A 92 2.51 -8.19 0.66
C THR A 92 2.26 -9.63 1.09
N GLU A 93 1.08 -10.16 0.79
CA GLU A 93 0.69 -11.56 1.02
C GLU A 93 1.18 -12.50 -0.10
N GLY A 94 1.83 -11.98 -1.14
CA GLY A 94 2.28 -12.73 -2.30
C GLY A 94 1.18 -13.00 -3.34
N GLN A 95 0.02 -12.36 -3.22
CA GLN A 95 -1.09 -12.55 -4.16
C GLN A 95 -0.93 -11.60 -5.36
N PRO A 96 -0.77 -12.14 -6.60
CA PRO A 96 -0.71 -11.31 -7.79
C PRO A 96 -2.11 -10.87 -8.24
N TYR A 97 -2.16 -9.67 -8.80
CA TYR A 97 -3.31 -9.11 -9.49
C TYR A 97 -2.84 -8.37 -10.74
N CYS A 98 -3.64 -8.46 -11.80
CA CYS A 98 -3.54 -7.56 -12.94
C CYS A 98 -4.72 -6.58 -12.87
N LEU A 99 -4.39 -5.29 -12.92
CA LEU A 99 -5.32 -4.19 -12.81
C LEU A 99 -5.41 -3.48 -14.15
N GLU A 100 -6.60 -3.02 -14.51
CA GLU A 100 -6.75 -1.99 -15.53
C GLU A 100 -6.90 -0.61 -14.90
N LEU A 101 -6.31 0.37 -15.56
CA LEU A 101 -6.48 1.79 -15.30
C LEU A 101 -7.13 2.43 -16.53
N THR A 102 -8.26 3.08 -16.31
CA THR A 102 -8.99 3.84 -17.33
C THR A 102 -9.45 5.17 -16.73
N GLN A 103 -10.10 6.01 -17.55
CA GLN A 103 -10.77 7.22 -17.07
C GLN A 103 -11.90 6.94 -16.06
N LYS A 104 -12.40 5.70 -15.95
CA LYS A 104 -13.37 5.31 -14.91
C LYS A 104 -12.72 5.02 -13.56
N GLY A 105 -11.40 4.90 -13.52
CA GLY A 105 -10.62 4.50 -12.34
C GLY A 105 -9.94 3.15 -12.50
N TRP A 106 -9.68 2.52 -11.36
CA TRP A 106 -8.91 1.29 -11.22
C TRP A 106 -9.83 0.09 -11.05
N ARG A 107 -9.54 -1.03 -11.71
CA ARG A 107 -10.30 -2.27 -11.57
C ARG A 107 -9.39 -3.48 -11.64
N ILE A 108 -9.73 -4.53 -10.89
CA ILE A 108 -9.06 -5.83 -10.99
C ILE A 108 -9.56 -6.55 -12.24
N THR A 109 -8.65 -6.91 -13.13
CA THR A 109 -8.97 -7.65 -14.36
C THR A 109 -8.60 -9.13 -14.24
N SER A 110 -7.62 -9.48 -13.40
CA SER A 110 -7.29 -10.87 -13.10
C SER A 110 -6.57 -11.03 -11.76
N ILE A 111 -6.60 -12.25 -11.22
CA ILE A 111 -5.80 -12.70 -10.05
C ILE A 111 -4.44 -13.29 -10.47
N ARG A 112 -4.00 -12.98 -11.69
CA ARG A 112 -2.72 -13.38 -12.27
C ARG A 112 -2.10 -12.17 -12.94
N SER A 113 -0.78 -12.03 -12.84
CA SER A 113 -0.04 -11.00 -13.56
C SER A 113 -0.20 -11.17 -15.07
N ASP A 114 -0.19 -10.05 -15.81
CA ASP A 114 -0.24 -10.02 -17.27
C ASP A 114 -1.45 -10.77 -17.88
N CYS A 115 -2.56 -10.78 -17.16
CA CYS A 115 -3.77 -11.48 -17.58
C CYS A 115 -4.99 -10.56 -17.46
N MET A 116 -5.85 -10.57 -18.47
CA MET A 116 -7.12 -9.83 -18.46
C MET A 116 -8.34 -10.75 -18.28
N ILE A 117 -8.12 -11.98 -17.82
CA ILE A 117 -9.19 -12.96 -17.63
C ILE A 117 -9.61 -12.93 -16.15
N GLY A 118 -10.79 -12.38 -15.90
CA GLY A 118 -11.43 -12.40 -14.60
C GLY A 118 -11.97 -13.78 -14.23
N ASP A 119 -12.34 -13.96 -12.96
CA ASP A 119 -12.98 -15.16 -12.45
C ASP A 119 -14.48 -14.89 -12.21
N PHE A 120 -15.33 -15.53 -13.02
CA PHE A 120 -16.78 -15.39 -12.97
C PHE A 120 -17.40 -15.84 -11.65
N THR A 121 -16.70 -16.66 -10.85
CA THR A 121 -17.20 -17.07 -9.53
C THR A 121 -17.13 -15.94 -8.50
N LYS A 122 -16.32 -14.91 -8.76
CA LYS A 122 -16.14 -13.73 -7.90
C LYS A 122 -16.42 -12.46 -8.68
N LEU A 123 -17.54 -12.43 -9.41
CA LEU A 123 -17.90 -11.35 -10.33
C LEU A 123 -17.76 -9.95 -9.73
N GLU A 124 -18.27 -9.73 -8.51
CA GLU A 124 -18.19 -8.46 -7.78
C GLU A 124 -16.77 -7.87 -7.71
N LEU A 125 -15.75 -8.73 -7.56
CA LEU A 125 -14.36 -8.30 -7.49
C LEU A 125 -13.85 -7.72 -8.82
N PHE A 126 -14.29 -8.29 -9.95
CA PHE A 126 -13.78 -7.95 -11.28
C PHE A 126 -14.62 -6.89 -12.01
N ILE A 127 -15.78 -6.50 -11.48
CA ILE A 127 -16.62 -5.45 -12.08
C ILE A 127 -16.51 -4.11 -11.35
N LYS A 128 -16.00 -4.10 -10.11
CA LYS A 128 -15.92 -2.92 -9.26
C LYS A 128 -14.77 -2.01 -9.68
N TYR A 129 -15.09 -0.76 -9.98
CA TYR A 129 -14.11 0.31 -10.17
C TYR A 129 -13.87 1.05 -8.86
N TYR A 130 -12.62 1.44 -8.66
CA TYR A 130 -12.14 2.21 -7.53
C TYR A 130 -11.60 3.55 -8.02
N ASP A 131 -11.85 4.61 -7.25
CA ASP A 131 -11.38 5.96 -7.61
C ASP A 131 -9.86 6.13 -7.50
N SER A 132 -9.21 5.29 -6.70
CA SER A 132 -7.77 5.31 -6.48
C SER A 132 -7.23 3.92 -6.18
N LEU A 133 -5.94 3.71 -6.47
CA LEU A 133 -5.25 2.47 -6.12
C LEU A 133 -5.20 2.23 -4.60
N TYR A 134 -5.24 3.31 -3.80
CA TYR A 134 -5.36 3.25 -2.34
C TYR A 134 -6.60 2.49 -1.88
N ALA A 135 -7.77 2.89 -2.40
CA ALA A 135 -9.05 2.27 -2.05
C ALA A 135 -9.09 0.81 -2.49
N LEU A 136 -8.50 0.50 -3.64
CA LEU A 136 -8.39 -0.87 -4.14
C LEU A 136 -7.50 -1.72 -3.23
N LEU A 137 -6.30 -1.23 -2.87
CA LEU A 137 -5.37 -1.95 -2.00
C LEU A 137 -5.89 -2.11 -0.56
N ASP A 138 -6.66 -1.15 -0.05
CA ASP A 138 -7.31 -1.27 1.27
C ASP A 138 -8.29 -2.45 1.33
N ASP A 139 -8.97 -2.74 0.22
CA ASP A 139 -9.91 -3.85 0.11
C ASP A 139 -9.23 -5.21 -0.09
N ILE A 140 -8.10 -5.26 -0.83
CA ILE A 140 -7.49 -6.54 -1.24
C ILE A 140 -6.23 -6.95 -0.47
N SER A 141 -5.56 -6.04 0.25
CA SER A 141 -4.31 -6.34 0.93
C SER A 141 -4.35 -5.87 2.40
N PRO A 142 -4.54 -6.78 3.37
CA PRO A 142 -4.47 -6.41 4.78
C PRO A 142 -3.08 -5.91 5.19
N GLY A 143 -2.01 -6.44 4.59
CA GLY A 143 -0.64 -6.03 4.86
C GLY A 143 -0.32 -4.64 4.32
N TYR A 144 -0.93 -4.22 3.20
CA TYR A 144 -0.89 -2.82 2.77
C TYR A 144 -1.37 -1.87 3.89
N LYS A 145 -2.50 -2.18 4.54
CA LYS A 145 -3.06 -1.36 5.63
C LYS A 145 -2.08 -1.25 6.81
N GLN A 146 -1.46 -2.37 7.16
CA GLN A 146 -0.45 -2.40 8.22
C GLN A 146 0.75 -1.52 7.86
N ARG A 147 1.34 -1.72 6.67
CA ARG A 147 2.52 -0.95 6.21
C ARG A 147 2.23 0.54 6.09
N PHE A 148 1.03 0.89 5.63
CA PHE A 148 0.59 2.28 5.56
C PHE A 148 0.49 2.90 6.96
N GLY A 149 -0.13 2.19 7.92
CA GLY A 149 -0.19 2.64 9.32
C GLY A 149 1.20 2.83 9.94
N GLU A 150 2.11 1.88 9.73
CA GLU A 150 3.51 1.96 10.18
C GLU A 150 4.25 3.16 9.58
N ARG A 151 4.03 3.42 8.29
CA ARG A 151 4.60 4.58 7.59
C ARG A 151 4.14 5.90 8.21
N VAL A 152 2.84 6.02 8.46
CA VAL A 152 2.24 7.21 9.08
C VAL A 152 2.78 7.39 10.50
N ALA A 153 2.78 6.34 11.32
CA ALA A 153 3.30 6.37 12.68
C ALA A 153 4.78 6.77 12.72
N LYS A 154 5.61 6.20 11.85
CA LYS A 154 7.04 6.52 11.76
C LYS A 154 7.27 8.00 11.39
N LYS A 155 6.46 8.54 10.47
CA LYS A 155 6.57 9.95 10.07
C LYS A 155 6.18 10.89 11.20
N LEU A 156 5.14 10.56 11.97
CA LEU A 156 4.74 11.31 13.17
C LEU A 156 5.86 11.32 14.23
N MET A 157 6.44 10.16 14.54
CA MET A 157 7.53 10.06 15.53
C MET A 157 8.76 10.88 15.13
N THR A 158 9.06 10.96 13.83
CA THR A 158 10.19 11.76 13.34
C THR A 158 9.94 13.23 13.61
N MET A 159 8.74 13.73 13.30
CA MET A 159 8.38 15.13 13.54
C MET A 159 8.36 15.50 15.03
N THR A 160 7.96 14.60 15.92
CA THR A 160 7.92 14.87 17.37
C THR A 160 9.32 14.91 18.00
N ASN A 161 10.28 14.15 17.47
CA ASN A 161 11.64 14.11 18.03
C ASN A 161 12.54 15.27 17.57
N ASP A 162 12.14 16.01 16.52
CA ASP A 162 12.89 17.17 16.02
C ASP A 162 12.74 18.43 16.93
N ASP A 163 11.89 18.39 17.96
CA ASP A 163 11.69 19.47 18.95
C ASP A 163 12.63 19.39 20.19
N ASP A 164 13.52 18.40 20.30
CA ASP A 164 14.41 18.17 21.46
C ASP A 164 15.91 18.43 21.18
N VAL A 165 16.26 19.53 20.50
CA VAL A 165 17.66 20.02 20.42
C VAL A 165 17.84 21.34 21.16
N PHE A 166 17.93 21.23 22.49
CA PHE A 166 18.64 22.20 23.34
C PHE A 166 19.81 21.48 24.03
N SER A 167 21.03 21.72 23.55
CA SER A 167 22.26 21.54 24.33
C SER A 167 22.56 22.87 25.05
N PRO A 168 23.00 22.88 26.33
CA PRO A 168 24.37 22.45 26.61
C PRO A 168 24.64 21.79 27.98
N SER A 169 25.85 21.22 28.07
CA SER A 169 26.71 21.02 29.25
C SER A 169 26.43 19.86 30.21
N SER A 170 27.34 18.88 30.11
CA SER A 170 28.07 18.20 31.18
C SER A 170 27.44 18.19 32.56
N PHE A 171 27.05 17.01 33.07
CA PHE A 171 27.43 16.51 34.40
C PHE A 171 27.13 15.00 34.47
N SER A 172 28.18 14.17 34.36
CA SER A 172 28.15 12.83 34.95
C SER A 172 28.20 12.98 36.48
N PRO A 173 27.60 12.05 37.24
CA PRO A 173 28.50 11.14 37.92
C PRO A 173 28.04 9.68 37.91
N THR A 174 29.06 8.85 37.73
CA THR A 174 29.23 7.47 38.14
C THR A 174 28.58 7.15 39.48
N PHE A 175 27.83 6.04 39.56
CA PHE A 175 27.77 5.26 40.79
C PHE A 175 27.76 3.76 40.50
N SER A 176 28.60 3.09 41.26
CA SER A 176 29.17 1.76 41.05
C SER A 176 28.22 0.62 41.38
N MET A 177 28.40 -0.50 40.67
CA MET A 177 27.90 -1.82 41.06
C MET A 177 28.54 -2.30 42.37
N SER A 178 27.76 -2.98 43.21
CA SER A 178 28.14 -4.28 43.79
C SER A 178 26.94 -5.00 44.43
N PRO A 179 27.00 -6.35 44.52
CA PRO A 179 25.84 -7.23 44.69
C PRO A 179 25.64 -7.71 46.13
N ALA A 180 24.43 -8.17 46.46
CA ALA A 180 24.19 -8.98 47.64
C ALA A 180 23.24 -10.14 47.33
N GLU A 181 23.69 -11.29 47.80
CA GLU A 181 23.27 -12.68 47.66
C GLU A 181 22.11 -13.03 48.63
N SER A 182 21.60 -14.27 48.51
CA SER A 182 20.69 -15.04 49.42
C SER A 182 19.30 -15.28 48.83
N THR A 183 19.01 -16.40 48.17
CA THR A 183 18.62 -17.75 48.67
C THR A 183 17.17 -17.87 49.15
N GLU A 184 16.60 -19.07 48.90
CA GLU A 184 15.29 -19.60 49.29
C GLU A 184 14.08 -19.28 48.38
N SER A 185 13.15 -20.19 48.08
CA SER A 185 13.02 -21.63 48.25
C SER A 185 11.82 -22.06 47.38
N LEU A 186 11.95 -23.19 46.68
CA LEU A 186 10.91 -23.82 45.87
C LEU A 186 9.84 -24.45 46.79
N GLN A 187 8.56 -24.16 46.55
CA GLN A 187 7.49 -25.09 46.92
C GLN A 187 6.32 -25.05 45.91
N ARG A 188 6.29 -26.13 45.13
CA ARG A 188 5.20 -26.62 44.28
C ARG A 188 4.04 -27.13 45.16
N LEU A 189 2.83 -27.18 44.57
CA LEU A 189 1.62 -28.02 44.82
C LEU A 189 0.39 -27.09 44.67
N THR A 190 -0.72 -27.34 43.97
CA THR A 190 -1.32 -28.40 43.13
C THR A 190 -2.58 -27.78 42.46
N PRO A 191 -3.13 -28.34 41.37
CA PRO A 191 -4.34 -27.84 40.72
C PRO A 191 -5.63 -28.49 41.28
N VAL A 192 -6.73 -27.73 41.36
CA VAL A 192 -8.06 -28.18 41.83
C VAL A 192 -9.16 -27.59 40.92
N PRO A 193 -10.30 -28.29 40.72
CA PRO A 193 -10.82 -28.57 39.38
C PRO A 193 -12.09 -27.81 38.96
N SER A 194 -12.41 -27.96 37.67
CA SER A 194 -13.68 -27.59 37.01
C SER A 194 -14.88 -28.39 37.53
N PRO A 195 -16.10 -27.84 37.40
CA PRO A 195 -17.32 -28.63 37.21
C PRO A 195 -17.81 -28.61 35.75
N ALA A 196 -18.18 -29.78 35.25
CA ALA A 196 -19.12 -30.00 34.14
C ALA A 196 -20.52 -29.48 34.53
N SER A 197 -21.57 -29.31 33.71
CA SER A 197 -21.99 -29.95 32.47
C SER A 197 -23.27 -29.22 32.01
N SER A 198 -23.51 -29.04 30.71
CA SER A 198 -24.86 -29.24 30.15
C SER A 198 -24.86 -29.35 28.64
N ARG A 199 -24.88 -30.62 28.24
CA ARG A 199 -25.26 -31.17 26.95
C ARG A 199 -26.76 -30.90 26.70
N ARG A 200 -27.10 -30.30 25.56
CA ARG A 200 -28.39 -30.53 24.91
C ARG A 200 -28.13 -30.89 23.45
N GLU A 201 -28.02 -32.20 23.20
CA GLU A 201 -28.43 -32.77 21.92
C GLU A 201 -29.97 -32.77 21.87
N LEU A 202 -30.53 -32.27 20.77
CA LEU A 202 -31.83 -32.72 20.31
C LEU A 202 -31.72 -33.09 18.83
N ARG A 203 -31.50 -34.38 18.58
CA ARG A 203 -31.92 -35.05 17.34
C ARG A 203 -33.44 -35.00 17.23
N HIS A 204 -33.97 -34.80 16.02
CA HIS A 204 -35.12 -35.48 15.39
C HIS A 204 -35.09 -35.09 13.90
N ARG A 205 -34.66 -35.98 12.99
CA ARG A 205 -35.41 -37.03 12.24
C ARG A 205 -36.41 -36.49 11.21
N ASP A 206 -36.12 -36.90 9.97
CA ASP A 206 -37.03 -37.27 8.86
C ASP A 206 -37.91 -36.17 8.22
N THR A 207 -37.82 -36.01 6.89
CA THR A 207 -38.75 -36.64 5.94
C THR A 207 -38.49 -36.23 4.47
N VAL A 208 -38.49 -37.25 3.62
CA VAL A 208 -38.50 -37.32 2.15
C VAL A 208 -39.73 -36.66 1.51
N LYS A 209 -39.56 -35.99 0.36
CA LYS A 209 -40.50 -35.84 -0.79
C LYS A 209 -39.98 -34.70 -1.69
N ALA A 210 -40.05 -34.69 -3.01
CA ALA A 210 -40.35 -35.64 -4.08
C ALA A 210 -39.78 -34.99 -5.35
#